data_AF-A0A5T5YHS6-F1
#
_entry.id   AF-A0A5T5YHS6-F1
#
_cell.length_a   1.000
_cell.length_b   1.000
_cell.length_c   1.000
_cell.angle_alpha   90.00
_cell.angle_beta   90.00
_cell.angle_gamma   90.00
#
_symmetry.space_group_name_H-M   'P 1'
#
loop_
_entity.id
_entity.type
_entity.pdbx_description
1 polymer ?
#
loop_
_entity_poly.entity_id
_entity_poly.type
_entity_poly.pdbx_seq_one_letter_code
_entity_poly.pdbx_strand_id
1 'polypeptide(L)'
;MKCCESHLALRAALYRRAVACAWLALSNHQERYSGLTLAELEDAIARELEGFYLRQHGQQRGLEIACALLSDLMESGPLKACPVLSLLGMTVMDELCSRHLSKPALH
;
A
#
# COMPACT_ATOMS: atom_id res chain seq x y z
N MET A 1 -22.99 1.01 -14.96
CA MET A 1 -21.53 1.20 -14.79
C MET A 1 -21.08 1.35 -13.33
N LYS A 2 -21.89 1.90 -12.41
CA LYS A 2 -21.54 2.05 -10.97
C LYS A 2 -21.08 0.77 -10.24
N CYS A 3 -21.53 -0.42 -10.63
CA CYS A 3 -21.20 -1.69 -9.95
C CYS A 3 -19.73 -2.12 -10.13
N CYS A 4 -19.13 -1.84 -11.30
CA CYS A 4 -17.74 -2.22 -11.57
C CYS A 4 -16.74 -1.33 -10.84
N GLU A 5 -17.04 -0.03 -10.73
CA GLU A 5 -16.23 0.93 -9.99
C GLU A 5 -16.18 0.58 -8.49
N SER A 6 -17.31 0.17 -7.89
CA SER A 6 -17.36 -0.27 -6.49
C SER A 6 -16.53 -1.54 -6.24
N HIS A 7 -16.46 -2.46 -7.21
CA HIS A 7 -15.68 -3.68 -7.07
C HIS A 7 -14.17 -3.42 -7.13
N LEU A 8 -13.73 -2.54 -8.03
CA LEU A 8 -12.34 -2.10 -8.12
C LEU A 8 -11.91 -1.33 -6.87
N ALA A 9 -12.75 -0.41 -6.37
CA ALA A 9 -12.47 0.34 -5.16
C ALA A 9 -12.35 -0.58 -3.93
N LEU A 10 -13.22 -1.60 -3.83
CA LEU A 10 -13.14 -2.60 -2.78
C LEU A 10 -11.85 -3.41 -2.87
N ARG A 11 -11.47 -3.89 -4.07
CA ARG A 11 -10.21 -4.62 -4.28
C ARG A 11 -9.00 -3.78 -3.90
N ALA A 12 -8.94 -2.52 -4.34
CA ALA A 12 -7.85 -1.62 -4.00
C ALA A 12 -7.75 -1.42 -2.47
N ALA A 13 -8.88 -1.22 -1.79
CA ALA A 13 -8.90 -1.10 -0.33
C ALA A 13 -8.43 -2.38 0.38
N LEU A 14 -8.82 -3.56 -0.11
CA LEU A 14 -8.37 -4.85 0.45
C LEU A 14 -6.86 -5.05 0.26
N TYR A 15 -6.33 -4.75 -0.93
CA TYR A 15 -4.89 -4.86 -1.17
C TYR A 15 -4.10 -3.81 -0.37
N ARG A 16 -4.58 -2.58 -0.24
CA ARG A 16 -3.98 -1.55 0.62
C ARG A 16 -3.84 -2.05 2.05
N ARG A 17 -4.92 -2.60 2.62
CA ARG A 17 -4.93 -3.21 3.96
C ARG A 17 -3.92 -4.36 4.05
N ALA A 18 -3.90 -5.24 3.05
CA ALA A 18 -3.00 -6.40 3.01
C ALA A 18 -1.52 -5.98 2.97
N VAL A 19 -1.17 -5.03 2.09
CA VAL A 19 0.18 -4.47 1.96
C VAL A 19 0.61 -3.82 3.27
N ALA A 20 -0.25 -3.00 3.88
CA ALA A 20 0.06 -2.34 5.14
C ALA A 20 0.26 -3.34 6.29
N CYS A 21 -0.60 -4.37 6.40
CA CYS A 21 -0.44 -5.45 7.37
C CYS A 21 0.87 -6.23 7.17
N ALA A 22 1.19 -6.59 5.92
CA ALA A 22 2.41 -7.33 5.60
C ALA A 22 3.67 -6.52 5.93
N TRP A 23 3.66 -5.21 5.65
CA TRP A 23 4.75 -4.31 6.02
C TRP A 23 4.90 -4.16 7.54
N LEU A 24 3.80 -4.03 8.29
CA LEU A 24 3.86 -3.97 9.76
C LEU A 24 4.42 -5.26 10.36
N ALA A 25 4.00 -6.42 9.85
CA ALA A 25 4.53 -7.70 10.29
C ALA A 25 6.05 -7.77 10.05
N LEU A 26 6.53 -7.32 8.88
CA LEU A 26 7.96 -7.30 8.55
C LEU A 26 8.75 -6.29 9.37
N SER A 27 8.24 -5.06 9.53
CA SER A 27 8.93 -3.95 10.19
C SER A 27 9.02 -4.09 11.71
N ASN A 28 8.04 -4.75 12.34
CA ASN A 28 8.12 -5.12 13.76
C ASN A 28 9.34 -5.99 14.09
N HIS A 29 9.87 -6.73 13.11
CA HIS A 29 11.09 -7.53 13.31
C HIS A 29 12.38 -6.72 13.17
N GLN A 30 12.34 -5.50 12.62
CA GLN A 30 13.54 -4.73 12.28
C GLN A 30 13.77 -3.47 13.14
N GLU A 31 12.88 -3.13 14.07
CA GLU A 31 12.89 -1.94 14.97
C GLU A 31 13.04 -0.55 14.30
N ARG A 32 13.30 -0.50 12.98
CA ARG A 32 13.61 0.68 12.18
C ARG A 32 12.46 1.66 12.03
N TYR A 33 11.23 1.18 12.22
CA TYR A 33 9.99 1.90 11.94
C TYR A 33 9.05 1.89 13.15
N SER A 34 9.61 2.06 14.35
CA SER A 34 8.85 2.07 15.59
C SER A 34 7.83 3.22 15.62
N GLY A 35 6.57 2.89 15.91
CA GLY A 35 5.48 3.86 16.05
C GLY A 35 4.56 4.04 14.84
N LEU A 36 4.84 3.42 13.69
CA LEU A 36 3.91 3.42 12.56
C LEU A 36 2.66 2.59 12.86
N THR A 37 1.50 3.23 12.75
CA THR A 37 0.21 2.55 12.87
C THR A 37 -0.28 2.04 11.52
N LEU A 38 -1.16 1.05 11.55
CA LEU A 38 -1.81 0.52 10.34
C LEU A 38 -2.57 1.61 9.58
N ALA A 39 -3.26 2.49 10.30
CA ALA A 39 -4.01 3.58 9.69
C ALA A 39 -3.12 4.58 8.96
N GLU A 40 -1.96 4.93 9.53
CA GLU A 40 -1.00 5.84 8.89
C GLU A 40 -0.41 5.23 7.61
N LEU A 41 -0.13 3.92 7.62
CA LEU A 41 0.35 3.22 6.42
C LEU A 41 -0.73 3.12 5.34
N GLU A 42 -1.96 2.78 5.71
CA GLU A 42 -3.07 2.75 4.74
C GLU A 42 -3.27 4.13 4.09
N ASP A 43 -3.22 5.18 4.90
CA ASP A 43 -3.38 6.56 4.46
C ASP A 43 -2.19 7.03 3.59
N ALA A 44 -0.96 6.62 3.93
CA ALA A 44 0.23 6.83 3.10
C ALA A 44 0.10 6.16 1.72
N ILE A 45 -0.28 4.89 1.70
CA ILE A 45 -0.47 4.12 0.45
C ILE A 45 -1.57 4.77 -0.40
N ALA A 46 -2.69 5.14 0.21
CA ALA A 46 -3.81 5.78 -0.49
C ALA A 46 -3.41 7.14 -1.09
N ARG A 47 -2.67 7.97 -0.36
CA ARG A 47 -2.27 9.31 -0.84
C ARG A 47 -1.17 9.27 -1.89
N GLU A 48 -0.14 8.47 -1.64
CA GLU A 48 1.08 8.49 -2.43
C GLU A 48 1.01 7.51 -3.59
N LEU A 49 0.62 6.25 -3.36
CA LEU A 49 0.61 5.25 -4.43
C LEU A 49 -0.68 5.37 -5.25
N GLU A 50 -1.85 5.25 -4.63
CA GLU A 50 -3.10 5.30 -5.37
C GLU A 50 -3.37 6.71 -5.91
N GLY A 51 -3.24 7.71 -5.04
CA GLY A 51 -3.44 9.11 -5.38
C GLY A 51 -2.56 9.58 -6.55
N PHE A 52 -1.34 9.05 -6.69
CA PHE A 52 -0.48 9.35 -7.82
C PHE A 52 -1.11 8.95 -9.15
N TYR A 53 -1.58 7.70 -9.28
CA TYR A 53 -2.20 7.22 -10.52
C TYR A 53 -3.56 7.88 -10.79
N LEU A 54 -4.34 8.16 -9.74
CA LEU A 54 -5.61 8.88 -9.87
C LEU A 54 -5.40 10.29 -10.44
N ARG A 55 -4.37 11.02 -9.97
CA ARG A 55 -4.04 12.36 -10.48
C ARG A 55 -3.53 12.32 -11.92
N GLN A 56 -2.79 11.29 -12.31
CA GLN A 56 -2.19 11.20 -13.65
C GLN A 56 -3.13 10.65 -14.72
N HIS A 57 -4.01 9.71 -14.37
CA HIS A 57 -4.81 8.96 -15.34
C HIS A 57 -6.32 9.13 -15.17
N GLY A 58 -6.76 9.96 -14.22
CA GLY A 58 -8.16 10.12 -13.85
C GLY A 58 -8.67 8.97 -12.97
N GLN A 59 -9.92 9.09 -12.51
CA GLN A 59 -10.44 8.23 -11.45
C GLN A 59 -10.52 6.75 -11.83
N GLN A 60 -11.14 6.41 -12.96
CA GLN A 60 -11.35 5.02 -13.35
C GLN A 60 -10.03 4.31 -13.71
N ARG A 61 -9.29 4.86 -14.68
CA ARG A 61 -8.03 4.26 -15.14
C ARG A 61 -6.94 4.31 -14.07
N GLY A 62 -6.88 5.39 -13.28
CA GLY A 62 -5.96 5.50 -12.16
C GLY A 62 -6.23 4.44 -11.09
N LEU A 63 -7.49 4.16 -10.77
CA LEU A 63 -7.86 3.12 -9.81
C LEU A 63 -7.54 1.71 -10.34
N GLU A 64 -7.74 1.45 -11.63
CA GLU A 64 -7.35 0.18 -12.28
C GLU A 64 -5.84 -0.07 -12.15
N ILE A 65 -5.02 0.95 -12.47
CA ILE A 65 -3.56 0.86 -12.37
C ILE A 65 -3.13 0.72 -10.91
N ALA A 66 -3.68 1.52 -10.00
CA ALA A 66 -3.37 1.46 -8.59
C ALA A 66 -3.72 0.10 -7.98
N CYS A 67 -4.90 -0.45 -8.32
CA CYS A 67 -5.30 -1.78 -7.86
C CYS A 67 -4.38 -2.88 -8.41
N ALA A 68 -3.92 -2.78 -9.65
CA ALA A 68 -2.96 -3.71 -10.23
C ALA A 68 -1.61 -3.64 -9.50
N LEU A 69 -1.07 -2.42 -9.32
CA LEU A 69 0.17 -2.23 -8.57
C LEU A 69 0.07 -2.83 -7.17
N LEU A 70 -0.98 -2.49 -6.41
CA LEU A 70 -1.15 -2.99 -5.04
C LEU A 70 -1.26 -4.52 -4.97
N SER A 71 -1.83 -5.14 -6.01
CA SER A 71 -1.83 -6.59 -6.15
C SER A 71 -0.42 -7.14 -6.38
N ASP A 72 0.40 -6.48 -7.20
CA ASP A 72 1.78 -6.90 -7.51
C ASP A 72 2.75 -6.70 -6.33
N LEU A 73 2.40 -5.84 -5.37
CA LEU A 73 3.14 -5.70 -4.11
C LEU A 73 2.99 -6.93 -3.20
N MET A 74 2.03 -7.81 -3.48
CA MET A 74 1.76 -9.01 -2.70
C MET A 74 2.34 -10.26 -3.38
N GLU A 75 2.88 -11.18 -2.58
CA GLU A 75 3.17 -12.53 -3.08
C GLU A 75 1.87 -13.31 -3.29
N SER A 76 1.85 -14.15 -4.33
CA SER A 76 0.79 -15.14 -4.51
C SER A 76 0.97 -16.25 -3.50
N GLY A 77 -0.03 -16.47 -2.65
CA GLY A 77 0.01 -17.49 -1.60
C GLY A 77 -1.36 -18.08 -1.28
N PRO A 78 -1.41 -19.09 -0.39
CA PRO A 78 -2.67 -19.67 0.06
C PRO A 78 -3.57 -18.59 0.68
N LEU A 79 -4.87 -18.61 0.37
CA LEU A 79 -5.83 -17.60 0.86
C LEU A 79 -5.90 -17.45 2.39
N LYS A 80 -5.48 -18.47 3.14
CA LYS A 80 -5.48 -18.48 4.61
C LYS A 80 -4.15 -18.06 5.22
N ALA A 81 -3.12 -17.83 4.43
CA ALA A 81 -1.82 -17.41 4.92
C ALA A 81 -1.84 -15.94 5.33
N CYS A 82 -0.88 -15.55 6.17
CA CYS A 82 -0.62 -14.14 6.44
C CYS A 82 -0.23 -13.46 5.12
N PRO A 83 -0.70 -12.22 4.83
CA PRO A 83 -0.25 -11.48 3.66
C PRO A 83 1.26 -11.26 3.72
N VAL A 84 1.96 -11.55 2.60
CA VAL A 84 3.41 -11.38 2.45
C VAL A 84 3.70 -10.45 1.28
N LEU A 85 4.65 -9.54 1.45
CA LEU A 85 5.08 -8.63 0.39
C LEU A 85 5.98 -9.36 -0.61
N SER A 86 5.79 -9.05 -1.89
CA SER A 86 6.75 -9.43 -2.93
C SER A 86 8.05 -8.62 -2.79
N LEU A 87 9.07 -8.96 -3.57
CA LEU A 87 10.30 -8.15 -3.64
C LEU A 87 10.02 -6.69 -4.04
N LEU A 88 9.10 -6.49 -4.97
CA LEU A 88 8.63 -5.16 -5.35
C LEU A 88 7.91 -4.49 -4.16
N GLY A 89 7.03 -5.23 -3.49
CA GLY A 89 6.33 -4.78 -2.28
C GLY A 89 7.28 -4.27 -1.21
N MET A 90 8.33 -5.03 -0.90
CA MET A 90 9.35 -4.64 0.08
C MET A 90 10.06 -3.35 -0.33
N THR A 91 10.49 -3.24 -1.60
CA THR A 91 11.21 -2.06 -2.10
C THR A 91 10.34 -0.81 -2.09
N VAL A 92 9.10 -0.92 -2.58
CA VAL A 92 8.15 0.20 -2.65
C VAL A 92 7.77 0.67 -1.26
N MET A 93 7.50 -0.25 -0.34
CA MET A 93 7.12 0.11 1.03
C MET A 93 8.30 0.68 1.81
N ASP A 94 9.53 0.21 1.59
CA ASP A 94 10.72 0.82 2.19
C ASP A 94 10.90 2.27 1.73
N GLU A 95 10.79 2.53 0.42
CA GLU A 95 10.88 3.88 -0.12
C GLU A 95 9.74 4.79 0.37
N LEU A 96 8.50 4.27 0.39
CA LEU A 96 7.33 5.00 0.89
C LEU A 96 7.51 5.40 2.36
N CYS A 97 7.90 4.45 3.21
CA CYS A 97 8.10 4.69 4.64
C CYS A 97 9.30 5.58 4.90
N SER A 98 10.38 5.41 4.14
CA SER A 98 11.55 6.30 4.20
C SER A 98 11.14 7.74 3.95
N ARG A 99 10.33 8.02 2.92
CA ARG A 99 9.86 9.38 2.61
C ARG A 99 8.86 9.93 3.63
N HIS A 100 7.97 9.09 4.15
CA HIS A 100 6.96 9.50 5.13
C HIS A 100 7.52 9.72 6.54
N LEU A 101 8.55 8.97 6.94
CA LEU A 101 9.17 9.08 8.26
C LEU A 101 10.37 10.01 8.29
N SER A 102 11.02 10.27 7.15
CA SER A 102 12.10 11.27 7.04
C SER A 102 11.59 12.71 7.05
N LYS A 103 10.49 13.00 7.75
CA LYS A 103 10.19 14.39 8.11
C LYS A 103 11.42 14.91 8.87
N PRO A 104 12.12 15.94 8.37
CA PRO A 104 13.27 16.44 9.08
C PRO A 104 12.78 16.90 10.45
N ALA A 105 13.48 16.50 11.50
CA ALA A 105 13.38 17.19 12.78
C ALA A 105 13.66 18.67 12.48
N LEU A 106 12.60 19.47 12.44
CA LEU A 106 12.67 20.92 12.36
C LEU A 106 13.43 21.35 13.62
N HIS A 107 14.71 21.67 13.45
CA HIS A 107 15.50 22.48 14.38
C HIS A 107 15.31 23.94 14.02
#